data_AF-R9MLE8-F1
#
_entry.id   AF-R9MLE8-F1
#
_cell.length_a   1.000
_cell.length_b   1.000
_cell.length_c   1.000
_cell.angle_alpha   90.00
_cell.angle_beta   90.00
_cell.angle_gamma   90.00
#
_symmetry.space_group_name_H-M   'P 1'
#
loop_
_entity.id
_entity.type
_entity.pdbx_description
1 polymer ?
#
loop_
_entity_poly.entity_id
_entity_poly.type
_entity_poly.pdbx_seq_one_letter_code
_entity_poly.pdbx_strand_id
1 'polypeptide(L)'
;MRNRYRLMSTVYDREEESQKVLPEKRIFLSVEGELKKIGYDINYRRYLRKYNEELDEFAVLVDRDAQTHSETNMFDCIRHCRDNGYKCFIANPCFEFWLLMHLADIEKEFGERLDEIKENKKISEQHTFVSKEVSDRAHHGKRGINFAEKYMPYIEKAVEQAKKFSSDENDLIDNIGCNLWRMIEELKAYGK
;
A
#
# COMPACT_ATOMS: atom_id res chain seq x y z
N MET A 1 -6.72 0.89 -26.74
CA MET A 1 -6.96 -0.43 -26.13
C MET A 1 -8.00 -0.29 -25.03
N ARG A 2 -9.10 -1.05 -25.10
CA ARG A 2 -10.19 -1.03 -24.11
C ARG A 2 -9.74 -1.76 -22.85
N ASN A 3 -9.59 -1.04 -21.74
CA ASN A 3 -9.36 -1.63 -20.42
C ASN A 3 -10.63 -2.38 -20.00
N ARG A 4 -10.51 -3.69 -19.75
CA ARG A 4 -11.62 -4.66 -19.72
C ARG A 4 -11.99 -5.12 -18.30
N TYR A 5 -11.58 -4.40 -17.27
CA TYR A 5 -11.90 -4.70 -15.87
C TYR A 5 -12.48 -3.48 -15.16
N ARG A 6 -13.70 -3.11 -15.56
CA ARG A 6 -14.55 -2.22 -14.75
C ARG A 6 -15.28 -3.12 -13.75
N LEU A 7 -14.80 -3.17 -12.51
CA LEU A 7 -15.54 -3.78 -11.41
C LEU A 7 -16.81 -2.94 -11.18
N MET A 8 -17.91 -3.31 -11.85
CA MET A 8 -19.23 -2.80 -11.53
C MET A 8 -19.77 -3.58 -10.34
N SER A 9 -19.76 -2.94 -9.17
CA SER A 9 -20.55 -3.39 -8.02
C SER A 9 -21.95 -2.80 -8.16
N THR A 10 -22.95 -3.67 -8.35
CA THR A 10 -24.39 -3.34 -8.39
C THR A 10 -25.00 -3.20 -6.98
N VAL A 11 -24.18 -3.06 -5.94
CA VAL A 11 -24.66 -3.11 -4.54
C VAL A 11 -25.34 -1.80 -4.10
N TYR A 12 -25.37 -0.77 -4.96
CA TYR A 12 -25.84 0.56 -4.55
C TYR A 12 -26.64 1.30 -5.62
N ASP A 13 -27.56 0.60 -6.30
CA ASP A 13 -28.69 1.30 -6.91
C ASP A 13 -29.55 1.89 -5.79
N ARG A 14 -29.64 3.22 -5.73
CA ARG A 14 -30.61 3.93 -4.88
C ARG A 14 -31.78 4.30 -5.77
N GLU A 15 -32.89 3.59 -5.62
CA GLU A 15 -34.00 3.62 -6.56
C GLU A 15 -34.96 4.82 -6.42
N GLU A 16 -34.80 5.72 -5.43
CA GLU A 16 -35.78 6.82 -5.24
C GLU A 16 -35.22 8.24 -5.07
N GLU A 17 -35.86 9.16 -5.80
CA GLU A 17 -35.61 10.60 -5.93
C GLU A 17 -35.67 11.37 -4.59
N SER A 18 -36.36 10.81 -3.59
CA SER A 18 -36.69 11.46 -2.30
C SER A 18 -35.52 11.64 -1.34
N GLN A 19 -34.36 11.00 -1.59
CA GLN A 19 -33.18 11.05 -0.72
C GLN A 19 -32.13 12.10 -1.12
N LYS A 20 -32.41 12.97 -2.10
CA LYS A 20 -31.48 14.00 -2.56
C LYS A 20 -31.52 15.23 -1.63
N VAL A 21 -30.55 15.36 -0.72
CA VAL A 21 -30.21 16.66 -0.12
C VAL A 21 -29.31 17.42 -1.09
N LEU A 22 -29.67 18.64 -1.47
CA LEU A 22 -28.86 19.52 -2.32
C LEU A 22 -27.58 19.89 -1.56
N PRO A 23 -26.38 19.47 -2.01
CA PRO A 23 -25.15 19.81 -1.31
C PRO A 23 -24.78 21.27 -1.61
N GLU A 24 -24.59 22.06 -0.55
CA GLU A 24 -23.94 23.36 -0.63
C GLU A 24 -22.52 23.18 -1.21
N LYS A 25 -22.25 23.87 -2.32
CA LYS A 25 -20.95 23.82 -2.99
C LYS A 25 -19.88 24.45 -2.08
N ARG A 26 -19.08 23.63 -1.42
CA ARG A 26 -17.76 24.01 -0.93
C ARG A 26 -16.69 23.44 -1.85
N ILE A 27 -15.94 24.34 -2.48
CA ILE A 27 -14.84 24.03 -3.38
C ILE A 27 -13.58 23.90 -2.53
N PHE A 28 -12.97 22.71 -2.49
CA PHE A 28 -11.63 22.50 -1.96
C PHE A 28 -10.65 22.43 -3.14
N LEU A 29 -9.96 23.55 -3.37
CA LEU A 29 -8.93 23.72 -4.40
C LEU A 29 -7.55 23.47 -3.79
N SER A 30 -6.99 22.27 -3.97
CA SER A 30 -5.54 22.06 -4.22
C SER A 30 -5.12 20.59 -4.45
N VAL A 31 -6.04 19.62 -4.60
CA VAL A 31 -5.62 18.21 -4.86
C VAL A 31 -6.39 17.55 -6.01
N GLU A 32 -7.40 18.22 -6.59
CA GLU A 32 -8.18 17.64 -7.69
C GLU A 32 -7.41 17.52 -9.02
N GLY A 33 -6.48 18.44 -9.29
CA GLY A 33 -5.77 18.52 -10.57
C GLY A 33 -4.67 17.47 -10.73
N GLU A 34 -3.94 17.20 -9.65
CA GLU A 34 -2.84 16.23 -9.61
C GLU A 34 -3.39 14.79 -9.55
N LEU A 35 -4.39 14.53 -8.69
CA LEU A 35 -4.98 13.20 -8.51
C LEU A 35 -5.79 12.71 -9.72
N LYS A 36 -6.39 13.62 -10.51
CA LYS A 36 -7.02 13.26 -11.79
C LYS A 36 -6.02 12.78 -12.83
N LYS A 37 -4.80 13.34 -12.85
CA LYS A 37 -3.74 12.90 -13.79
C LYS A 37 -3.27 11.47 -13.49
N ILE A 38 -3.44 11.02 -12.25
CA ILE A 38 -3.04 9.69 -11.74
C ILE A 38 -4.23 8.69 -11.76
N GLY A 39 -5.42 9.11 -12.21
CA GLY A 39 -6.55 8.21 -12.49
C GLY A 39 -7.36 7.75 -11.27
N TYR A 40 -7.35 8.50 -10.16
CA TYR A 40 -8.11 8.11 -8.97
C TYR A 40 -9.63 8.40 -9.07
N ASP A 41 -10.39 7.35 -8.78
CA ASP A 41 -11.78 7.05 -9.12
C ASP A 41 -12.83 7.67 -8.16
N ILE A 42 -14.10 7.66 -8.56
CA ILE A 42 -15.32 8.08 -7.82
C ILE A 42 -15.35 7.55 -6.37
N ASN A 43 -14.73 6.39 -6.12
CA ASN A 43 -14.61 5.78 -4.80
C ASN A 43 -13.85 6.65 -3.79
N TYR A 44 -12.77 7.32 -4.21
CA TYR A 44 -12.01 8.24 -3.36
C TYR A 44 -12.85 9.46 -2.97
N ARG A 45 -13.60 10.01 -3.94
CA ARG A 45 -14.56 11.11 -3.67
C ARG A 45 -15.67 10.70 -2.69
N ARG A 46 -16.10 9.44 -2.72
CA ARG A 46 -17.08 8.91 -1.76
C ARG A 46 -16.47 8.67 -0.38
N TYR A 47 -15.20 8.26 -0.30
CA TYR A 47 -14.44 8.15 0.95
C TYR A 47 -14.28 9.53 1.61
N LEU A 48 -13.80 10.54 0.87
CA LEU A 48 -13.62 11.91 1.38
C LEU A 48 -14.91 12.53 1.95
N ARG A 49 -16.08 12.12 1.44
CA ARG A 49 -17.38 12.57 1.98
C ARG A 49 -17.72 11.99 3.36
N LYS A 50 -17.09 10.89 3.76
CA LYS A 50 -17.31 10.20 5.03
C LYS A 50 -16.14 10.38 6.00
N TYR A 51 -14.97 10.78 5.49
CA TYR A 51 -13.79 11.07 6.28
C TYR A 51 -14.11 12.12 7.35
N ASN A 52 -13.77 11.79 8.58
CA ASN A 52 -13.84 12.68 9.72
C ASN A 52 -12.44 12.80 10.32
N GLU A 53 -11.81 13.97 10.19
CA GLU A 53 -10.45 14.21 10.69
C GLU A 53 -10.27 14.02 12.21
N GLU A 54 -11.36 14.02 12.99
CA GLU A 54 -11.32 13.73 14.43
C GLU A 54 -11.35 12.23 14.74
N LEU A 55 -11.85 11.40 13.81
CA LEU A 55 -12.10 9.97 14.03
C LEU A 55 -11.28 9.05 13.12
N ASP A 56 -10.86 9.56 11.97
CA ASP A 56 -10.18 8.82 10.91
C ASP A 56 -8.75 9.32 10.76
N GLU A 57 -7.81 8.40 10.55
CA GLU A 57 -6.45 8.74 10.10
C GLU A 57 -6.33 8.56 8.59
N PHE A 58 -5.68 9.52 7.94
CA PHE A 58 -5.33 9.42 6.53
C PHE A 58 -3.88 8.96 6.33
N ALA A 59 -3.71 7.89 5.56
CA ALA A 59 -2.42 7.32 5.25
C ALA A 59 -2.22 7.10 3.75
N VAL A 60 -0.98 7.32 3.29
CA VAL A 60 -0.51 6.99 1.95
C VAL A 60 0.43 5.80 2.06
N LEU A 61 0.11 4.70 1.37
CA LEU A 61 1.00 3.56 1.21
C LEU A 61 1.67 3.62 -0.16
N VAL A 62 2.99 3.75 -0.17
CA VAL A 62 3.82 3.79 -1.36
C VAL A 62 4.50 2.44 -1.56
N ASP A 63 4.16 1.81 -2.68
CA ASP A 63 4.87 0.66 -3.19
C ASP A 63 6.03 1.18 -4.04
N ARG A 64 7.26 1.18 -3.50
CA ARG A 64 8.38 1.93 -4.11
C ARG A 64 8.70 1.46 -5.53
N ASP A 65 8.45 0.18 -5.83
CA ASP A 65 8.86 -0.54 -7.03
C ASP A 65 10.05 0.12 -7.76
N ALA A 66 11.25 -0.32 -7.36
CA ALA A 66 12.53 -0.24 -8.06
C ALA A 66 12.53 0.47 -9.43
N GLN A 67 11.74 -0.12 -10.31
CA GLN A 67 11.80 0.05 -11.75
C GLN A 67 10.84 1.13 -12.29
N THR A 68 9.88 1.61 -11.49
CA THR A 68 8.81 2.48 -11.97
C THR A 68 8.82 3.88 -11.33
N HIS A 69 9.34 4.02 -10.11
CA HIS A 69 9.42 5.31 -9.42
C HIS A 69 10.84 5.89 -9.42
N SER A 70 10.97 7.17 -9.80
CA SER A 70 12.21 7.92 -9.61
C SER A 70 12.37 8.36 -8.15
N GLU A 71 13.61 8.53 -7.70
CA GLU A 71 13.92 9.04 -6.35
C GLU A 71 13.28 10.41 -6.10
N THR A 72 13.29 11.30 -7.09
CA THR A 72 12.65 12.62 -7.01
C THR A 72 11.15 12.51 -6.71
N ASN A 73 10.45 11.56 -7.34
CA ASN A 73 9.03 11.34 -7.09
C ASN A 73 8.78 10.83 -5.66
N MET A 74 9.69 10.02 -5.10
CA MET A 74 9.60 9.53 -3.73
C MET A 74 9.79 10.65 -2.71
N PHE A 75 10.82 11.49 -2.88
CA PHE A 75 11.04 12.66 -2.02
C PHE A 75 9.85 13.63 -2.05
N ASP A 76 9.30 13.89 -3.23
CA ASP A 76 8.12 14.74 -3.38
C ASP A 76 6.90 14.15 -2.69
N CYS A 77 6.69 12.84 -2.78
CA CYS A 77 5.61 12.14 -2.08
C CYS A 77 5.76 12.21 -0.56
N ILE A 78 6.96 11.94 -0.04
CA ILE A 78 7.27 12.01 1.40
C ILE A 78 7.05 13.43 1.93
N ARG A 79 7.60 14.43 1.22
CA ARG A 79 7.41 15.84 1.56
C ARG A 79 5.94 16.21 1.55
N HIS A 80 5.19 15.81 0.53
CA HIS A 80 3.76 16.08 0.44
C HIS A 80 2.99 15.46 1.60
N CYS A 81 3.31 14.23 2.00
CA CYS A 81 2.67 13.60 3.16
C CYS A 81 2.98 14.38 4.45
N ARG A 82 4.25 14.76 4.66
CA ARG A 82 4.66 15.57 5.81
C ARG A 82 3.95 16.91 5.88
N ASP A 83 3.91 17.65 4.78
CA ASP A 83 3.34 19.00 4.70
C ASP A 83 1.81 19.00 4.93
N ASN A 84 1.13 17.89 4.61
CA ASN A 84 -0.30 17.73 4.80
C ASN A 84 -0.70 16.90 6.04
N GLY A 85 0.27 16.48 6.85
CA GLY A 85 0.02 15.67 8.05
C GLY A 85 -0.47 14.25 7.77
N TYR A 86 -0.22 13.70 6.57
CA TYR A 86 -0.59 12.34 6.21
C TYR A 86 0.43 11.35 6.75
N LYS A 87 -0.05 10.21 7.26
CA LYS A 87 0.83 9.07 7.55
C LYS A 87 1.42 8.56 6.24
N CYS A 88 2.72 8.33 6.21
CA CYS A 88 3.42 7.87 5.02
C CYS A 88 4.01 6.49 5.29
N PHE A 89 3.49 5.47 4.62
CA PHE A 89 4.00 4.11 4.71
C PHE A 89 4.67 3.73 3.39
N ILE A 90 5.85 3.12 3.45
CA ILE A 90 6.64 2.76 2.28
C ILE A 90 7.10 1.31 2.42
N ALA A 91 7.02 0.56 1.33
CA ALA A 91 7.67 -0.73 1.17
C ALA A 91 8.69 -0.68 0.02
N ASN A 92 9.94 -1.06 0.31
CA ASN A 92 11.05 -1.08 -0.64
C ASN A 92 11.76 -2.44 -0.54
N PRO A 93 11.95 -3.22 -1.62
CA PRO A 93 11.78 -2.92 -3.06
C PRO A 93 10.34 -2.82 -3.55
N CYS A 94 9.42 -3.50 -2.89
CA CYS A 94 8.00 -3.54 -3.25
C CYS A 94 7.16 -4.04 -2.06
N PHE A 95 5.84 -3.94 -2.16
CA PHE A 95 4.92 -4.42 -1.13
C PHE A 95 5.04 -5.93 -0.87
N GLU A 96 5.37 -6.75 -1.87
CA GLU A 96 5.59 -8.19 -1.66
C GLU A 96 6.76 -8.48 -0.70
N PHE A 97 7.68 -7.55 -0.48
CA PHE A 97 8.72 -7.74 0.52
C PHE A 97 8.14 -7.82 1.93
N TRP A 98 7.14 -6.98 2.24
CA TRP A 98 6.37 -7.09 3.49
C TRP A 98 5.61 -8.41 3.58
N LEU A 99 5.01 -8.87 2.48
CA LEU A 99 4.35 -10.18 2.42
C LEU A 99 5.34 -11.33 2.68
N LEU A 100 6.54 -11.27 2.10
CA LEU A 100 7.59 -12.26 2.29
C LEU A 100 8.02 -12.37 3.77
N MET A 101 8.05 -11.27 4.51
CA MET A 101 8.35 -11.26 5.95
C MET A 101 7.34 -12.07 6.80
N HIS A 102 6.14 -12.35 6.30
CA HIS A 102 5.22 -13.27 6.98
C HIS A 102 5.64 -14.72 6.73
N LEU A 103 6.06 -15.02 5.50
CA LEU A 103 6.21 -16.37 4.97
C LEU A 103 7.61 -16.95 5.16
N ALA A 104 8.63 -16.11 5.30
CA ALA A 104 10.04 -16.50 5.37
C ALA A 104 10.75 -15.82 6.55
N ASP A 105 11.87 -16.38 6.98
CA ASP A 105 12.84 -15.71 7.85
C ASP A 105 13.89 -15.03 6.97
N ILE A 106 13.82 -13.71 6.82
CA ILE A 106 14.57 -12.97 5.81
C ILE A 106 16.08 -13.08 6.05
N GLU A 107 16.53 -12.91 7.29
CA GLU A 107 17.95 -12.98 7.61
C GLU A 107 18.51 -14.38 7.40
N LYS A 108 17.75 -15.42 7.79
CA LYS A 108 18.22 -16.82 7.64
C LYS A 108 18.17 -17.33 6.22
N GLU A 109 17.11 -17.00 5.47
CA GLU A 109 16.90 -17.54 4.12
C GLU A 109 17.54 -16.68 3.02
N PHE A 110 17.67 -15.37 3.25
CA PHE A 110 18.10 -14.41 2.24
C PHE A 110 19.27 -13.53 2.69
N GLY A 111 19.89 -13.74 3.86
CA GLY A 111 20.98 -12.90 4.36
C GLY A 111 22.14 -12.73 3.37
N GLU A 112 22.53 -13.80 2.65
CA GLU A 112 23.56 -13.75 1.61
C GLU A 112 23.04 -13.26 0.24
N ARG A 113 21.73 -13.06 0.11
CA ARG A 113 21.00 -12.77 -1.13
C ARG A 113 20.14 -11.50 -1.01
N LEU A 114 20.42 -10.64 -0.04
CA LEU A 114 19.68 -9.39 0.18
C LEU A 114 19.76 -8.46 -1.04
N ASP A 115 20.85 -8.53 -1.80
CA ASP A 115 20.99 -7.80 -3.06
C ASP A 115 19.97 -8.26 -4.12
N GLU A 116 19.62 -9.56 -4.19
CA GLU A 116 18.58 -10.05 -5.10
C GLU A 116 17.19 -9.52 -4.71
N ILE A 117 16.94 -9.39 -3.40
CA ILE A 117 15.73 -8.70 -2.90
C ILE A 117 15.79 -7.24 -3.33
N LYS A 118 16.87 -6.51 -3.04
CA LYS A 118 17.02 -5.09 -3.35
C LYS A 118 16.82 -4.78 -4.84
N GLU A 119 17.45 -5.56 -5.71
CA GLU A 119 17.33 -5.39 -7.17
C GLU A 119 15.94 -5.78 -7.69
N ASN A 120 15.26 -6.72 -7.02
CA ASN A 120 13.94 -7.26 -7.37
C ASN A 120 13.77 -7.50 -8.88
N LYS A 121 14.78 -8.13 -9.51
CA LYS A 121 14.82 -8.31 -10.97
C LYS A 121 13.59 -9.07 -11.46
N LYS A 122 13.11 -8.68 -12.65
CA LYS A 122 12.07 -9.43 -13.35
C LYS A 122 12.64 -10.78 -13.81
N ILE A 123 12.03 -11.88 -13.40
CA ILE A 123 12.49 -13.26 -13.71
C ILE A 123 11.57 -13.99 -14.69
N SER A 124 10.35 -13.51 -14.89
CA SER A 124 9.39 -14.03 -15.87
C SER A 124 8.42 -12.92 -16.29
N GLU A 125 7.52 -13.19 -17.23
CA GLU A 125 6.47 -12.23 -17.60
C GLU A 125 5.58 -11.83 -16.41
N GLN A 126 5.34 -12.77 -15.49
CA GLN A 126 4.42 -12.62 -14.37
C GLN A 126 5.10 -12.29 -13.03
N HIS A 127 6.42 -12.52 -12.90
CA HIS A 127 7.11 -12.43 -11.61
C HIS A 127 8.43 -11.67 -11.65
N THR A 128 8.64 -10.89 -10.59
CA THR A 128 9.94 -10.47 -10.10
C THR A 128 10.49 -11.48 -9.09
N PHE A 129 11.75 -11.30 -8.67
CA PHE A 129 12.37 -12.14 -7.65
C PHE A 129 11.50 -12.24 -6.38
N VAL A 130 11.15 -11.11 -5.76
CA VAL A 130 10.39 -11.10 -4.50
C VAL A 130 8.99 -11.66 -4.70
N SER A 131 8.29 -11.29 -5.78
CA SER A 131 6.94 -11.81 -6.02
C SER A 131 6.92 -13.30 -6.37
N LYS A 132 8.01 -13.86 -6.92
CA LYS A 132 8.16 -15.32 -7.08
C LYS A 132 8.30 -16.02 -5.73
N GLU A 133 9.18 -15.52 -4.87
CA GLU A 133 9.41 -16.10 -3.53
C GLU A 133 8.13 -16.09 -2.68
N VAL A 134 7.31 -15.05 -2.80
CA VAL A 134 5.98 -14.98 -2.19
C VAL A 134 5.03 -15.97 -2.86
N SER A 135 4.95 -16.01 -4.19
CA SER A 135 4.04 -16.90 -4.93
C SER A 135 4.28 -18.38 -4.60
N ASP A 136 5.55 -18.78 -4.51
CA ASP A 136 5.96 -20.16 -4.23
C ASP A 136 5.61 -20.63 -2.82
N ARG A 137 5.56 -19.71 -1.85
CA ARG A 137 5.19 -20.02 -0.46
C ARG A 137 3.69 -19.86 -0.21
N ALA A 138 3.12 -18.80 -0.78
CA ALA A 138 1.74 -18.44 -0.52
C ALA A 138 0.77 -19.24 -1.38
N HIS A 139 1.15 -19.80 -2.53
CA HIS A 139 0.26 -20.52 -3.45
C HIS A 139 -1.09 -19.81 -3.64
N HIS A 140 -1.06 -18.54 -4.07
CA HIS A 140 -2.28 -17.75 -4.25
C HIS A 140 -3.21 -18.43 -5.26
N GLY A 141 -4.48 -18.62 -4.87
CA GLY A 141 -5.47 -19.25 -5.73
C GLY A 141 -6.03 -18.26 -6.77
N LYS A 142 -6.85 -18.76 -7.70
CA LYS A 142 -7.53 -17.94 -8.74
C LYS A 142 -8.44 -16.83 -8.18
N ARG A 143 -8.74 -16.86 -6.87
CA ARG A 143 -9.62 -15.91 -6.17
C ARG A 143 -8.86 -14.74 -5.51
N GLY A 144 -7.54 -14.68 -5.66
CA GLY A 144 -6.70 -13.63 -5.07
C GLY A 144 -5.97 -14.08 -3.80
N ILE A 145 -5.46 -13.09 -3.06
CA ILE A 145 -4.68 -13.30 -1.84
C ILE A 145 -5.60 -13.70 -0.69
N ASN A 146 -5.36 -14.86 -0.07
CA ASN A 146 -6.04 -15.24 1.19
C ASN A 146 -5.26 -14.69 2.38
N PHE A 147 -5.37 -13.38 2.62
CA PHE A 147 -4.56 -12.69 3.62
C PHE A 147 -4.83 -13.22 5.04
N ALA A 148 -6.11 -13.42 5.37
CA ALA A 148 -6.54 -13.87 6.70
C ALA A 148 -5.98 -15.24 7.09
N GLU A 149 -5.90 -16.19 6.16
CA GLU A 149 -5.36 -17.52 6.48
C GLU A 149 -3.84 -17.59 6.36
N LYS A 150 -3.25 -16.91 5.36
CA LYS A 150 -1.85 -17.11 4.99
C LYS A 150 -0.89 -16.13 5.64
N TYR A 151 -1.36 -14.96 6.06
CA TYR A 151 -0.51 -13.87 6.53
C TYR A 151 -0.88 -13.42 7.96
N MET A 152 -2.17 -13.27 8.29
CA MET A 152 -2.57 -12.80 9.63
C MET A 152 -1.96 -13.61 10.80
N PRO A 153 -1.84 -14.96 10.74
CA PRO A 153 -1.21 -15.72 11.83
C PRO A 153 0.26 -15.36 12.07
N TYR A 154 0.93 -14.75 11.09
CA TYR A 154 2.35 -14.40 11.10
C TYR A 154 2.59 -12.89 11.15
N ILE A 155 1.58 -12.09 11.49
CA ILE A 155 1.69 -10.63 11.50
C ILE A 155 2.76 -10.15 12.50
N GLU A 156 2.88 -10.79 13.67
CA GLU A 156 3.91 -10.44 14.66
C GLU A 156 5.31 -10.75 14.13
N LYS A 157 5.49 -11.91 13.49
CA LYS A 157 6.74 -12.27 12.82
C LYS A 157 7.12 -11.21 11.78
N ALA A 158 6.18 -10.78 10.95
CA ALA A 158 6.45 -9.75 9.95
C ALA A 158 6.83 -8.41 10.59
N VAL A 159 6.11 -7.99 11.64
CA VAL A 159 6.42 -6.78 12.43
C VAL A 159 7.84 -6.83 13.00
N GLU A 160 8.22 -7.93 13.65
CA GLU A 160 9.54 -8.11 14.24
C GLU A 160 10.65 -8.09 13.20
N GLN A 161 10.42 -8.71 12.04
CA GLN A 161 11.39 -8.69 10.95
C GLN A 161 11.52 -7.32 10.31
N ALA A 162 10.41 -6.62 10.03
CA ALA A 162 10.47 -5.29 9.41
C ALA A 162 11.26 -4.27 10.23
N LYS A 163 11.19 -4.35 11.56
CA LYS A 163 11.97 -3.50 12.48
C LYS A 163 13.49 -3.68 12.37
N LYS A 164 13.97 -4.77 11.77
CA LYS A 164 15.40 -5.02 11.54
C LYS A 164 15.92 -4.38 10.26
N PHE A 165 15.03 -3.94 9.38
CA PHE A 165 15.36 -3.29 8.11
C PHE A 165 15.05 -1.79 8.18
N SER A 166 15.35 -1.07 7.09
CA SER A 166 15.07 0.35 7.00
C SER A 166 13.61 0.66 7.32
N SER A 167 13.37 1.74 8.07
CA SER A 167 12.05 2.17 8.54
C SER A 167 11.86 3.69 8.51
N ASP A 168 12.90 4.47 8.23
CA ASP A 168 12.78 5.92 7.98
C ASP A 168 12.34 6.14 6.53
N GLU A 169 11.43 7.08 6.31
CA GLU A 169 10.86 7.32 4.99
C GLU A 169 11.94 7.70 3.94
N ASN A 170 12.98 8.44 4.34
CA ASN A 170 14.05 8.83 3.42
C ASN A 170 15.03 7.67 3.18
N ASP A 171 15.38 6.92 4.22
CA ASP A 171 16.24 5.74 4.07
C ASP A 171 15.58 4.66 3.20
N LEU A 172 14.24 4.57 3.25
CA LEU A 172 13.44 3.64 2.45
C LEU A 172 13.43 3.96 0.95
N ILE A 173 14.01 5.08 0.51
CA ILE A 173 14.17 5.38 -0.91
C ILE A 173 15.17 4.41 -1.55
N ASP A 174 16.27 4.12 -0.85
CA ASP A 174 17.41 3.37 -1.38
C ASP A 174 17.67 2.04 -0.65
N ASN A 175 17.21 1.91 0.58
CA ASN A 175 17.44 0.73 1.41
C ASN A 175 16.21 -0.16 1.48
N ILE A 176 16.43 -1.47 1.41
CA ILE A 176 15.37 -2.44 1.62
C ILE A 176 14.77 -2.27 3.01
N GLY A 177 13.47 -2.41 3.11
CA GLY A 177 12.75 -2.28 4.36
C GLY A 177 11.30 -1.86 4.16
N CYS A 178 10.64 -1.64 5.29
CA CYS A 178 9.34 -0.99 5.30
C CYS A 178 9.02 -0.45 6.69
N ASN A 179 8.15 0.55 6.75
CA ASN A 179 7.62 1.10 8.00
C ASN A 179 6.16 0.68 8.27
N LEU A 180 5.63 -0.32 7.54
CA LEU A 180 4.26 -0.83 7.72
C LEU A 180 4.00 -1.39 9.12
N TRP A 181 5.04 -1.81 9.84
CA TRP A 181 4.90 -2.26 11.22
C TRP A 181 4.34 -1.16 12.14
N ARG A 182 4.61 0.13 11.85
CA ARG A 182 4.06 1.27 12.60
C ARG A 182 2.54 1.32 12.46
N MET A 183 2.04 1.15 11.22
CA MET A 183 0.59 1.06 10.95
C MET A 183 -0.06 -0.07 11.75
N ILE A 184 0.58 -1.25 11.79
CA ILE A 184 0.05 -2.40 12.53
C ILE A 184 0.02 -2.12 14.03
N GLU A 185 1.04 -1.49 14.60
CA GLU A 185 1.06 -1.12 16.01
C GLU A 185 0.01 -0.08 16.36
N GLU A 186 -0.18 0.94 15.51
CA GLU A 186 -1.25 1.92 15.64
C GLU A 186 -2.62 1.23 15.64
N LEU A 187 -2.90 0.38 14.64
CA LEU A 187 -4.16 -0.37 14.56
C LEU A 187 -4.43 -1.25 15.79
N LYS A 188 -3.39 -1.86 16.38
CA LYS A 188 -3.52 -2.63 17.63
C LYS A 188 -3.82 -1.76 18.85
N ALA A 189 -3.41 -0.49 18.83
CA ALA A 189 -3.72 0.45 19.90
C ALA A 189 -5.20 0.90 19.86
N TYR A 190 -5.82 0.98 18.68
CA TYR A 190 -7.22 1.41 18.47
C TYR A 190 -8.31 0.44 18.98
N GLY A 191 -7.96 -0.59 19.74
CA GLY A 191 -8.90 -1.55 20.33
C GLY A 191 -8.72 -1.80 21.82
N LYS A 192 -7.93 -0.96 22.51
CA LYS A 192 -7.75 -0.97 23.97
C LYS A 192 -8.44 0.23 24.59
#